data_AF-A0A449AJI2-F1
#
_entry.id   AF-A0A449AJI2-F1
#
_cell.length_a   1.000
_cell.length_b   1.000
_cell.length_c   1.000
_cell.angle_alpha   90.00
_cell.angle_beta   90.00
_cell.angle_gamma   90.00
#
_symmetry.space_group_name_H-M   'P 1'
#
loop_
_entity.id
_entity.type
_entity.pdbx_description
1 polymer ?
#
loop_
_entity_poly.entity_id
_entity_poly.type
_entity_poly.pdbx_seq_one_letter_code
_entity_poly.pdbx_strand_id
1 'polypeptide(L)' 'MAEPGEFTRRAFLNGKLDLIKAEAIHDLIMSKTITQVKASVNRFKGKTSDLIDKF' A
#
# COMPACT_ATOMS: atom_id res chain seq x y z
N MET A 1 2.11 -21.19 10.69
CA MET A 1 1.07 -20.24 10.20
C MET A 1 1.75 -18.90 10.01
N ALA A 2 1.28 -18.06 9.09
CA ALA A 2 1.88 -16.74 8.86
C ALA A 2 1.48 -15.75 9.96
N GLU A 3 2.38 -14.81 10.28
CA GLU A 3 2.08 -13.69 11.17
C GLU A 3 1.20 -12.63 10.47
N PRO A 4 0.47 -11.80 11.22
CA PRO A 4 -0.30 -10.70 10.65
C PRO A 4 0.56 -9.79 9.76
N GLY A 5 0.18 -9.64 8.49
CA GLY A 5 0.89 -8.81 7.53
C GLY A 5 2.23 -9.37 7.05
N GLU A 6 2.59 -10.61 7.40
CA GLU A 6 3.91 -11.19 7.08
C GLU A 6 4.22 -11.18 5.58
N PHE A 7 3.24 -11.47 4.73
CA PHE A 7 3.42 -11.45 3.27
C PHE A 7 3.68 -10.04 2.72
N THR A 8 2.92 -9.05 3.18
CA THR A 8 3.12 -7.65 2.80
C THR A 8 4.47 -7.15 3.30
N ARG A 9 4.87 -7.52 4.52
CA ARG A 9 6.19 -7.20 5.08
C ARG A 9 7.31 -7.83 4.27
N ARG A 10 7.19 -9.12 3.90
CA ARG A 10 8.17 -9.79 3.04
C ARG A 10 8.25 -9.14 1.66
N ALA A 11 7.13 -8.68 1.09
CA ALA A 11 7.14 -7.99 -0.20
C ALA A 11 7.86 -6.63 -0.12
N PHE A 12 7.63 -5.87 0.96
CA PHE A 12 8.36 -4.63 1.25
C PHE A 12 9.86 -4.86 1.43
N LEU A 13 10.26 -5.79 2.31
CA LEU A 13 11.67 -6.06 2.61
C LEU A 13 12.44 -6.59 1.40
N ASN A 14 11.77 -7.30 0.49
CA ASN A 14 12.37 -7.78 -0.75
C ASN A 14 12.29 -6.75 -1.90
N GLY A 15 11.92 -5.50 -1.62
CA GLY A 15 11.89 -4.41 -2.60
C GLY A 15 10.82 -4.56 -3.69
N LYS A 16 9.84 -5.46 -3.51
CA LYS A 16 8.74 -5.63 -4.49
C LYS A 16 7.72 -4.49 -4.42
N LEU A 17 7.67 -3.79 -3.30
CA LEU A 17 6.82 -2.62 -3.07
C LEU A 17 7.45 -1.70 -2.02
N ASP A 18 7.12 -0.41 -2.07
CA ASP A 18 7.54 0.58 -1.07
C ASP A 18 6.57 0.59 0.14
N LEU A 19 6.93 1.35 1.19
CA LEU A 19 6.11 1.41 2.41
C LEU A 19 4.71 2.00 2.15
N ILE A 20 4.60 2.97 1.23
CA ILE A 20 3.34 3.62 0.89
C ILE A 20 2.38 2.62 0.22
N LYS A 21 2.89 1.78 -0.67
CA LYS A 21 2.15 0.69 -1.29
C LYS A 21 1.75 -0.38 -0.29
N ALA A 22 2.61 -0.67 0.70
CA ALA A 22 2.29 -1.61 1.78
C ALA A 22 1.10 -1.13 2.61
N GLU A 23 1.09 0.14 3.00
CA GLU A 23 -0.03 0.76 3.71
C GLU A 23 -1.30 0.82 2.85
N ALA A 24 -1.15 1.15 1.56
CA ALA A 24 -2.28 1.19 0.65
C ALA A 24 -3.02 -0.16 0.51
N ILE A 25 -2.30 -1.29 0.64
CA ILE A 25 -2.91 -2.62 0.72
C ILE A 25 -3.77 -2.76 1.98
N HIS A 26 -3.24 -2.33 3.14
CA HIS A 26 -3.99 -2.36 4.40
C HIS A 26 -5.25 -1.50 4.34
N ASP A 27 -5.13 -0.27 3.84
CA ASP A 27 -6.26 0.65 3.69
C ASP A 27 -7.31 0.11 2.73
N LEU A 28 -6.89 -0.56 1.65
CA LEU A 28 -7.82 -1.20 0.71
C LEU A 28 -8.63 -2.31 1.38
N ILE A 29 -7.97 -3.17 2.18
CA ILE A 29 -8.64 -4.24 2.94
C ILE A 29 -9.63 -3.67 3.96
N MET A 30 -9.27 -2.57 4.62
CA MET A 30 -10.09 -1.92 5.67
C MET A 30 -11.14 -0.94 5.11
N SER A 31 -11.17 -0.71 3.80
CA SER A 31 -12.07 0.25 3.17
C SER A 31 -13.54 -0.13 3.35
N LYS A 32 -14.37 0.82 3.79
CA LYS A 32 -15.81 0.65 3.97
C LYS A 32 -16.65 1.37 2.92
N THR A 33 -16.00 2.21 2.10
CA THR A 33 -16.66 3.03 1.08
C THR A 33 -15.90 2.95 -0.25
N ILE A 34 -16.62 3.18 -1.34
CA ILE A 34 -16.03 3.23 -2.69
C ILE A 34 -14.99 4.36 -2.80
N THR A 35 -15.20 5.46 -2.09
CA THR A 35 -14.25 6.59 -2.04
C THR A 35 -12.93 6.17 -1.38
N GLN A 36 -12.98 5.43 -0.26
CA GLN A 36 -11.78 4.87 0.38
C GLN A 36 -11.07 3.88 -0.54
N VAL A 37 -11.80 2.97 -1.19
CA VAL A 37 -11.21 2.03 -2.18
C VAL A 37 -10.46 2.80 -3.28
N LYS A 38 -11.10 3.84 -3.86
CA LYS A 38 -10.46 4.67 -4.89
C LYS A 38 -9.22 5.38 -4.37
N ALA A 39 -9.24 5.89 -3.14
CA ALA A 39 -8.08 6.52 -2.51
C ALA A 39 -6.92 5.53 -2.32
N SER A 40 -7.19 4.35 -1.75
CA SER A 40 -6.19 3.29 -1.53
C SER A 40 -5.58 2.80 -2.84
N VAL A 41 -6.39 2.62 -3.89
CA VAL A 41 -5.89 2.26 -5.23
C VAL A 41 -5.01 3.35 -5.83
N ASN A 42 -5.35 4.63 -5.65
CA ASN A 42 -4.51 5.73 -6.12
C ASN A 42 -3.16 5.78 -5.38
N ARG A 43 -3.16 5.55 -4.05
CA ARG A 43 -1.92 5.42 -3.25
C ARG A 43 -1.07 4.25 -3.74
N PHE A 44 -1.68 3.08 -3.95
CA PHE A 44 -0.99 1.87 -4.41
C PHE A 44 -0.37 2.02 -5.81
N LYS A 45 -1.04 2.73 -6.72
CA LYS A 45 -0.55 2.97 -8.08
C LYS A 45 0.65 3.92 -8.16
N GLY A 46 1.13 4.46 -7.05
CA GLY A 46 2.32 5.29 -7.01
C GLY A 46 2.07 6.78 -7.23
N LYS A 47 0.83 7.24 -7.47
CA LYS A 47 0.55 8.68 -7.61
C LYS A 47 1.06 9.52 -6.43
N THR A 48 1.14 8.92 -5.23
CA THR A 48 1.68 9.59 -4.04
C THR A 48 3.18 9.32 -3.84
N SER A 49 3.69 8.10 -4.11
CA SER A 49 5.15 7.83 -4.07
C SER A 49 5.89 8.73 -5.06
N ASP A 50 5.42 8.82 -6.30
CA ASP A 50 6.05 9.62 -7.37
C ASP A 50 6.10 11.11 -7.03
N LEU A 51 5.15 11.59 -6.20
CA LEU A 51 5.16 12.97 -5.72
C LEU A 51 6.19 13.18 -4.62
N ILE A 52 6.35 12.22 -3.71
CA ILE A 52 7.32 12.30 -2.60
C ILE A 52 8.74 12.16 -3.13
N ASP A 53 8.99 11.25 -4.08
CA ASP A 53 10.29 11.06 -4.71
C ASP A 53 10.76 12.25 -5.56
N LYS A 54 9.85 13.19 -5.88
CA LYS A 54 10.14 14.42 -6.64
C LYS A 54 10.53 15.62 -5.77
N PHE A 55 10.47 15.51 -4.45
CA PHE A 55 10.94 16.52 -3.51
C PHE A 55 12.34 16.16 -2.98
#